data_AF-A0A2G9S3R5-F1
#
_entry.id   AF-A0A2G9S3R5-F1
#
_cell.length_a   1.000
_cell.length_b   1.000
_cell.length_c   1.000
_cell.angle_alpha   90.00
_cell.angle_beta   90.00
_cell.angle_gamma   90.00
#
_symmetry.space_group_name_H-M   'P 1'
#
loop_
_entity.id
_entity.type
_entity.pdbx_description
1 polymer ?
#
loop_
_entity_poly.entity_id
_entity_poly.type
_entity_poly.pdbx_seq_one_letter_code
_entity_poly.pdbx_strand_id
1 'polypeptide(L)'
;MHLSYTLNVLFLITELAVNTAQFAKSLAMLGSSEDNTALSRALSQLAEVEEKIEQLHQEQANSDFYLLAELLADYIRLLSAVRGAFDQRMKAWQRWQDAQSTLQKKRENEARLLWANKPDKLQQAKDEIS
;
A
#
# COMPACT_ATOMS: atom_id res chain seq x y z
N MET A 1 5.70 12.63 4.64
CA MET A 1 6.84 13.38 4.06
C MET A 1 7.34 12.69 2.79
N HIS A 2 7.84 11.44 2.83
CA HIS A 2 8.35 10.71 1.65
C HIS A 2 7.38 10.61 0.46
N LEU A 3 6.10 10.31 0.71
CA LEU A 3 5.07 10.21 -0.34
C LEU A 3 4.79 11.54 -1.05
N SER A 4 4.91 12.65 -0.32
CA SER A 4 4.74 13.99 -0.89
C SER A 4 5.92 14.38 -1.77
N TYR A 5 7.13 13.95 -1.42
CA TYR A 5 8.32 14.17 -2.24
C TYR A 5 8.25 13.36 -3.53
N THR A 6 7.86 12.09 -3.48
CA THR A 6 7.73 11.24 -4.67
C THR A 6 6.64 11.72 -5.63
N LEU A 7 5.50 12.19 -5.11
CA LEU A 7 4.45 12.82 -5.93
C LEU A 7 4.93 14.14 -6.57
N ASN A 8 5.69 14.95 -5.84
CA ASN A 8 6.24 16.20 -6.35
C ASN A 8 7.29 15.95 -7.44
N VAL A 9 8.14 14.94 -7.26
CA VAL A 9 9.13 14.50 -8.26
C VAL A 9 8.43 13.98 -9.52
N LEU A 10 7.39 13.16 -9.39
CA LEU A 10 6.63 12.66 -10.55
C LEU A 10 5.98 13.82 -11.34
N PHE A 11 5.36 14.77 -10.62
CA PHE A 11 4.77 15.96 -11.23
C PHE A 11 5.82 16.83 -11.95
N LEU A 12 6.96 17.06 -11.30
CA LEU A 12 8.06 17.85 -11.86
C LEU A 12 8.65 17.20 -13.13
N ILE A 13 8.81 15.87 -13.14
CA ILE A 13 9.33 15.14 -14.31
C ILE A 13 8.35 15.25 -15.50
N THR A 14 7.04 15.16 -15.25
CA THR A 14 6.05 15.33 -16.32
C THR A 14 6.06 16.75 -16.90
N GLU A 15 6.20 17.77 -16.06
CA GLU A 15 6.27 19.17 -16.52
C GLU A 15 7.57 19.44 -17.29
N LEU A 16 8.68 18.83 -16.86
CA LEU A 16 9.98 18.93 -17.55
C LEU A 16 9.94 18.27 -18.93
N ALA A 17 9.33 17.08 -19.06
CA ALA A 17 9.16 16.39 -20.34
C ALA A 17 8.37 17.23 -21.36
N VAL A 18 7.26 17.84 -20.93
CA VAL A 18 6.42 18.71 -21.78
C VAL A 18 7.20 19.94 -22.25
N ASN A 19 7.96 20.58 -21.36
CA ASN A 19 8.74 21.76 -21.71
C ASN A 19 9.90 21.43 -22.65
N THR A 20 10.59 20.30 -22.45
CA THR A 20 11.64 19.79 -23.34
C THR A 20 11.09 19.49 -24.73
N ALA A 21 9.93 18.84 -24.85
CA ALA A 21 9.30 18.56 -26.14
C ALA A 21 8.95 19.85 -26.91
N GLN A 22 8.40 20.85 -26.21
CA GLN A 22 8.11 22.17 -26.80
C GLN A 22 9.38 22.91 -27.25
N PHE A 23 10.47 22.77 -26.49
CA PHE A 23 11.76 23.36 -26.81
C PHE A 23 12.40 22.71 -28.04
N ALA A 24 12.41 21.37 -28.11
CA ALA A 24 12.89 20.60 -29.26
C ALA A 24 12.19 21.03 -30.56
N LYS A 25 10.85 21.16 -30.50
CA LYS A 25 10.04 21.60 -31.64
C LYS A 25 10.38 23.02 -32.08
N SER A 26 10.59 23.93 -31.13
CA SER A 26 10.96 25.32 -31.40
C SER A 26 12.35 25.42 -32.04
N LEU A 27 13.31 24.62 -31.59
CA LEU A 27 14.65 24.55 -32.16
C LEU A 27 14.66 24.00 -33.59
N ALA A 28 13.89 22.95 -33.85
CA ALA A 28 13.75 22.39 -35.20
C ALA A 28 13.13 23.42 -36.17
N MET A 29 12.13 24.18 -35.71
CA MET A 29 11.54 25.26 -36.50
C MET A 29 12.56 26.38 -36.80
N LEU A 30 13.31 26.84 -35.80
CA LEU A 30 14.34 27.86 -35.98
C LEU A 30 15.47 27.39 -36.90
N GLY A 31 15.93 26.14 -36.74
CA GLY A 31 16.97 25.56 -37.58
C GLY A 31 16.59 25.43 -39.05
N SER A 32 15.30 25.24 -39.34
CA SER A 32 14.77 25.17 -40.71
C SER A 32 14.68 26.53 -41.41
N SER A 33 14.58 27.62 -40.64
CA SER A 33 14.52 29.00 -41.15
C SER A 33 15.88 29.71 -41.18
N GLU A 34 16.95 29.06 -40.73
CA GLU A 34 18.25 29.68 -40.55
C GLU A 34 19.14 29.54 -41.80
N ASP A 35 19.57 30.68 -42.38
CA ASP A 35 20.40 30.71 -43.59
C ASP A 35 21.87 30.30 -43.31
N ASN A 36 22.32 30.43 -42.06
CA ASN A 36 23.65 30.00 -41.66
C ASN A 36 23.69 28.47 -41.48
N THR A 37 24.39 27.80 -42.38
CA THR A 37 24.49 26.33 -42.42
C THR A 37 25.13 25.71 -41.18
N ALA A 38 26.07 26.40 -40.52
CA ALA A 38 26.67 25.92 -39.28
C ALA A 38 25.69 26.01 -38.10
N LEU A 39 24.93 27.10 -38.02
CA LEU A 39 23.92 27.32 -36.99
C LEU A 39 22.71 26.39 -37.17
N SER A 40 22.21 26.22 -38.39
CA SER A 40 21.14 25.27 -38.73
C SER A 40 21.49 23.83 -38.32
N ARG A 41 22.74 23.41 -38.55
CA ARG A 41 23.24 22.08 -38.13
C ARG A 41 23.31 21.96 -36.60
N ALA A 42 23.78 22.99 -35.90
CA ALA A 42 23.82 22.99 -34.43
C ALA A 42 22.41 22.92 -33.82
N LEU A 43 21.44 23.65 -34.37
CA LEU A 43 20.04 23.62 -33.94
C LEU A 43 19.40 22.25 -34.18
N SER A 44 19.70 21.60 -35.31
CA SER A 44 19.21 20.25 -35.61
C SER A 44 19.77 19.21 -34.65
N GLN A 45 21.07 19.28 -34.33
CA GLN A 45 21.69 18.39 -33.35
C GLN A 45 21.12 18.60 -31.94
N LEU A 46 20.86 19.86 -31.55
CA LEU A 46 20.24 20.16 -30.27
C LEU A 46 18.81 19.62 -30.21
N ALA A 47 18.03 19.75 -31.28
CA ALA A 47 16.69 19.17 -31.35
C ALA A 47 16.70 17.63 -31.18
N GLU A 48 17.66 16.92 -31.79
CA GLU A 48 17.82 15.47 -31.62
C GLU A 48 18.19 15.08 -30.18
N VAL A 49 19.00 15.90 -29.49
CA VAL A 49 19.32 15.69 -28.08
C VAL A 49 18.10 15.90 -27.20
N GLU A 50 17.32 16.96 -27.43
CA GLU A 50 16.09 17.22 -26.68
C GLU A 50 15.03 16.12 -26.89
N GLU A 51 14.92 15.54 -28.09
CA GLU A 51 14.04 14.38 -28.34
C GLU A 51 14.48 13.15 -27.53
N LYS A 52 15.78 12.89 -27.42
CA LYS A 52 16.30 11.80 -26.57
C LYS A 52 16.05 12.07 -25.09
N ILE A 53 16.17 13.31 -24.63
CA ILE A 53 15.86 13.70 -23.25
C ILE A 53 14.37 13.51 -22.96
N GLU A 54 13.48 13.86 -23.89
CA GLU A 54 12.04 13.61 -23.77
C GLU A 54 11.75 12.11 -23.58
N GLN A 55 12.36 11.25 -24.41
CA GLN A 55 12.20 9.79 -24.29
C GLN A 55 12.66 9.28 -22.92
N LEU A 56 13.81 9.73 -22.43
CA LEU A 56 14.32 9.36 -21.10
C LEU A 56 13.41 9.84 -19.97
N HIS A 57 12.89 11.07 -20.04
CA HIS A 57 11.93 11.56 -19.05
C HIS A 57 10.62 10.74 -19.06
N GLN A 58 10.15 10.33 -20.24
CA GLN A 58 8.96 9.50 -20.38
C GLN A 58 9.18 8.11 -19.77
N GLU A 59 10.32 7.47 -20.06
CA GLU A 59 10.69 6.19 -19.47
C GLU A 59 10.81 6.26 -17.95
N GLN A 60 11.45 7.32 -17.45
CA GLN A 60 11.63 7.54 -16.02
C GLN A 60 10.29 7.77 -15.31
N ALA A 61 9.41 8.61 -15.86
CA ALA A 61 8.07 8.84 -15.31
C ALA A 61 7.25 7.54 -15.26
N ASN A 62 7.31 6.73 -16.31
CA ASN A 62 6.61 5.44 -16.37
C ASN A 62 7.15 4.46 -15.31
N SER A 63 8.48 4.36 -15.19
CA SER A 63 9.14 3.49 -14.21
C SER A 63 8.81 3.90 -12.77
N ASP A 64 8.90 5.19 -12.47
CA ASP A 64 8.63 5.73 -11.13
C ASP A 64 7.16 5.56 -10.75
N PHE A 65 6.23 5.79 -11.69
CA PHE A 65 4.82 5.55 -11.47
C PHE A 65 4.52 4.06 -11.20
N TYR A 66 5.11 3.16 -12.00
CA TYR A 66 4.93 1.72 -11.82
C TYR A 66 5.42 1.25 -10.45
N LEU A 67 6.62 1.70 -10.04
CA LEU A 67 7.17 1.37 -8.73
C LEU A 67 6.27 1.88 -7.59
N LEU A 68 5.76 3.10 -7.69
CA LEU A 68 4.87 3.68 -6.69
C LEU A 68 3.55 2.89 -6.60
N ALA A 69 2.99 2.47 -7.75
CA ALA A 69 1.76 1.70 -7.80
C ALA A 69 1.91 0.33 -7.13
N GLU A 70 3.00 -0.39 -7.39
CA GLU A 70 3.31 -1.67 -6.73
C GLU A 70 3.47 -1.49 -5.22
N LEU A 71 4.25 -0.50 -4.78
CA LEU A 71 4.43 -0.20 -3.36
C LEU A 71 3.09 0.08 -2.67
N LEU A 72 2.24 0.92 -3.27
CA LEU A 72 0.91 1.21 -2.74
C LEU A 72 0.04 -0.03 -2.64
N ALA A 73 0.06 -0.89 -3.67
CA ALA A 73 -0.69 -2.14 -3.67
C ALA A 73 -0.23 -3.06 -2.53
N ASP A 74 1.08 -3.17 -2.30
CA ASP A 74 1.64 -3.96 -1.21
C ASP A 74 1.30 -3.41 0.18
N TYR A 75 1.34 -2.08 0.36
CA TYR A 75 0.89 -1.46 1.61
C TYR A 75 -0.59 -1.74 1.88
N ILE A 76 -1.45 -1.66 0.86
CA ILE A 76 -2.87 -2.00 1.00
C ILE A 76 -3.03 -3.46 1.42
N ARG A 77 -2.34 -4.40 0.75
CA ARG A 77 -2.38 -5.83 1.08
C ARG A 77 -1.92 -6.09 2.53
N LEU A 78 -0.83 -5.46 2.95
CA LEU A 78 -0.31 -5.57 4.31
C LEU A 78 -1.34 -5.08 5.35
N LEU A 79 -1.92 -3.90 5.13
CA LEU A 79 -2.93 -3.35 6.02
C LEU A 79 -4.17 -4.24 6.09
N SER A 80 -4.60 -4.81 4.96
CA SER A 80 -5.70 -5.78 4.92
C SER A 80 -5.38 -7.05 5.72
N ALA A 81 -4.15 -7.58 5.61
CA ALA A 81 -3.72 -8.75 6.37
C ALA A 81 -3.69 -8.47 7.88
N VAL A 82 -3.15 -7.33 8.29
CA VAL A 82 -3.14 -6.89 9.69
C VAL A 82 -4.57 -6.76 10.23
N ARG A 83 -5.47 -6.12 9.47
CA ARG A 83 -6.89 -6.02 9.84
C ARG A 83 -7.52 -7.41 10.01
N GLY A 84 -7.23 -8.34 9.10
CA GLY A 84 -7.68 -9.73 9.20
C GLY A 84 -7.18 -10.43 10.47
N ALA A 85 -5.93 -10.22 10.86
CA ALA A 85 -5.38 -10.75 12.11
C ALA A 85 -6.10 -10.21 13.35
N PHE A 86 -6.41 -8.91 13.38
CA PHE A 86 -7.19 -8.31 14.47
C PHE A 86 -8.62 -8.87 14.55
N ASP A 87 -9.28 -9.09 13.40
CA ASP A 87 -10.61 -9.72 13.38
C ASP A 87 -10.59 -11.15 13.95
N GLN A 88 -9.58 -11.95 13.56
CA GLN A 88 -9.40 -13.29 14.12
C GLN A 88 -9.12 -13.27 15.63
N ARG A 89 -8.29 -12.31 16.09
CA ARG A 89 -8.03 -12.10 17.52
C ARG A 89 -9.31 -11.78 18.28
N MET A 90 -10.19 -10.93 17.72
CA MET A 90 -11.46 -10.58 18.36
C MET A 90 -12.38 -11.79 18.48
N LYS A 91 -12.47 -12.63 17.45
CA LYS A 91 -13.25 -13.88 17.47
C LYS A 91 -12.71 -14.87 18.50
N ALA A 92 -11.39 -15.03 18.58
CA ALA A 92 -10.75 -15.90 19.57
C ALA A 92 -11.03 -15.41 21.00
N TRP A 93 -10.97 -14.09 21.22
CA TRP A 93 -11.27 -13.48 22.50
C TRP A 93 -12.74 -13.68 22.92
N GLN A 94 -13.69 -13.49 22.01
CA GLN A 94 -15.11 -13.79 22.28
C GLN A 94 -15.33 -15.26 22.66
N ARG A 95 -14.76 -16.20 21.90
CA ARG A 95 -14.86 -17.64 22.21
C ARG A 95 -14.30 -17.97 23.59
N TRP A 96 -13.16 -17.37 23.95
CA TRP A 96 -12.58 -17.54 25.28
C TRP A 96 -13.49 -16.99 26.38
N GLN A 97 -14.09 -15.81 26.17
CA GLN A 97 -14.99 -15.21 27.14
C GLN A 97 -16.28 -16.04 27.33
N ASP A 98 -16.84 -16.59 26.26
CA ASP A 98 -17.99 -17.50 26.32
C ASP A 98 -17.66 -18.80 27.07
N ALA A 99 -16.48 -19.36 26.81
CA ALA A 99 -15.99 -20.54 27.54
C ALA A 99 -15.77 -20.24 29.03
N GLN A 100 -15.23 -19.06 29.36
CA GLN A 100 -15.05 -18.61 30.75
C GLN A 100 -16.39 -18.42 31.46
N SER A 101 -17.38 -17.81 30.80
CA SER A 101 -18.75 -17.65 31.34
C SER A 101 -19.41 -19.01 31.60
N THR A 102 -19.25 -19.95 30.67
CA THR A 102 -19.74 -21.33 30.83
C THR A 102 -19.08 -22.03 32.01
N LEU A 103 -17.75 -21.93 32.14
CA LEU A 103 -17.00 -22.51 33.25
C LEU A 103 -17.44 -21.92 34.60
N GLN A 104 -17.64 -20.61 34.66
CA GLN A 104 -18.11 -19.93 35.87
C GLN A 104 -19.48 -20.46 36.33
N LYS A 105 -20.42 -20.60 35.40
CA LYS A 105 -21.75 -21.19 35.68
C LYS A 105 -21.66 -22.63 36.17
N LYS A 106 -20.77 -23.45 35.59
CA LYS A 106 -20.54 -24.83 36.03
C LYS A 106 -20.02 -24.88 37.48
N ARG A 107 -19.04 -24.03 37.83
CA ARG A 107 -18.53 -23.89 39.20
C ARG A 107 -19.60 -23.46 40.21
N GLU A 108 -20.45 -22.51 39.83
CA GLU A 108 -21.57 -22.08 40.69
C GLU A 108 -22.61 -23.19 40.88
N ASN A 109 -22.87 -24.00 39.86
CA ASN A 109 -23.75 -25.16 39.96
C ASN A 109 -23.16 -26.26 40.85
N GLU A 110 -21.86 -26.55 40.72
CA GLU A 110 -21.14 -27.48 41.61
C GLU A 110 -21.23 -27.02 43.07
N ALA A 111 -20.94 -25.75 43.34
CA ALA A 111 -21.06 -25.17 44.69
C ALA A 111 -22.48 -25.38 45.25
N ARG A 112 -23.52 -25.10 44.45
CA ARG A 112 -24.91 -25.30 44.86
C ARG A 112 -25.25 -26.76 45.17
N LEU A 113 -24.74 -27.70 44.38
CA LEU A 113 -24.94 -29.14 44.59
C LEU A 113 -24.20 -29.66 45.82
N LEU A 114 -23.02 -29.11 46.13
CA LEU A 114 -22.31 -29.35 47.41
C LEU A 114 -23.21 -28.96 48.59
N TRP A 115 -23.78 -27.74 48.58
CA TRP A 115 -24.67 -27.27 49.64
C TRP A 115 -25.96 -28.08 49.75
N ALA A 116 -26.49 -28.60 48.64
CA ALA A 116 -27.70 -29.42 48.60
C ALA A 116 -27.49 -30.90 48.97
N ASN A 117 -26.24 -31.32 49.28
CA ASN A 117 -25.86 -32.65 49.74
C ASN A 117 -26.33 -33.80 48.82
N LYS A 118 -26.19 -33.62 47.48
CA LYS A 118 -26.54 -34.63 46.45
C LYS A 118 -25.28 -35.22 45.79
N PRO A 119 -24.68 -36.29 46.34
CA PRO A 119 -23.35 -36.77 45.95
C PRO A 119 -23.25 -37.29 44.50
N ASP A 120 -24.28 -37.97 43.97
CA ASP A 120 -24.23 -38.51 42.59
C ASP A 120 -24.21 -37.40 41.52
N LYS A 121 -25.00 -36.34 41.73
CA LYS A 121 -25.03 -35.18 40.83
C LYS A 121 -23.78 -34.31 40.95
N LEU A 122 -23.10 -34.40 42.10
CA LEU A 122 -21.85 -33.68 42.34
C LEU A 122 -20.70 -34.23 41.50
N GLN A 123 -20.57 -35.56 41.45
CA GLN A 123 -19.50 -36.21 40.72
C GLN A 123 -19.57 -35.88 39.22
N GLN A 124 -20.78 -35.92 38.66
CA GLN A 124 -21.02 -35.56 37.26
C GLN A 124 -20.69 -34.08 36.97
N ALA A 125 -21.00 -33.15 37.89
CA ALA A 125 -20.67 -31.74 37.73
C ALA A 125 -19.15 -31.47 37.79
N LYS A 126 -18.40 -32.25 38.60
CA LYS A 126 -16.94 -32.20 38.67
C LYS A 126 -16.28 -32.70 37.38
N ASP A 127 -16.79 -33.80 36.83
CA ASP A 127 -16.29 -34.35 35.56
C ASP A 127 -16.53 -33.39 34.38
N GLU A 128 -17.57 -32.55 34.45
CA GLU A 128 -17.84 -31.52 33.43
C GLU A 128 -16.96 -30.25 33.53
N ILE A 129 -16.25 -30.06 34.64
CA ILE A 129 -15.37 -28.90 34.89
C ILE A 129 -13.91 -29.23 34.59
N SER A 130 -13.53 -30.51 34.73
CA SER A 130 -12.18 -31.02 34.47
C SER A 130 -11.86 -31.10 32.97
#